data_AF-A0A7S2S2E8-F1
#
_entry.id   AF-A0A7S2S2E8-F1
#
_cell.length_a   1.000
_cell.length_b   1.000
_cell.length_c   1.000
_cell.angle_alpha   90.00
_cell.angle_beta   90.00
_cell.angle_gamma   90.00
#
_symmetry.space_group_name_H-M   'P 1'
#
loop_
_entity.id
_entity.type
_entity.pdbx_description
1 polymer ?
#
loop_
_entity_poly.entity_id
_entity_poly.type
_entity_poly.pdbx_seq_one_letter_code
_entity_poly.pdbx_strand_id
1 'polypeptide(L)'
;DDSPRVSLGLLWSPAWSPTWSPAVPHHPLLTSVTIPAMASSEPGTGGDPESNRKISLHPLAIVAVSDHCTGIQTGASTKPPGSKVLGILWGKQQGLQVSITDAVELAYELDAQGMPVIDPEAVNQQKSLYMEVYKGHEMLGWYSVGEEVTPVDGLIQQEFTKYNESPFFLLVQPVPDPEAKQLPLTLYESQWTQVNEEMKMTFVPCSFQLDTTQAERITMEAVSKASTTAGVSSMDLHVQELSSSLRSLASRTQILVSYLKAIADQQVPVDHKLLREIASVCNQLPAADAQELQGAFLSDFNDTLLINHLALITKSSNSVSELSTKFSAFSTTSALPRF
;
A
#
# COMPACT_ATOMS: atom_id res chain seq x y z
N ASP A 1 -19.12 -9.15 -61.56
CA ASP A 1 -20.01 -9.67 -60.52
C ASP A 1 -19.26 -9.91 -59.24
N ASP A 2 -19.49 -9.21 -58.14
CA ASP A 2 -20.36 -8.07 -57.92
C ASP A 2 -19.83 -7.42 -56.64
N SER A 3 -19.58 -6.12 -56.69
CA SER A 3 -19.49 -5.28 -55.49
C SER A 3 -20.83 -4.57 -55.40
N PRO A 4 -21.28 -4.22 -54.18
CA PRO A 4 -21.23 -2.79 -53.94
C PRO A 4 -20.75 -2.40 -52.53
N ARG A 5 -19.95 -1.32 -52.54
CA ARG A 5 -19.83 -0.31 -51.48
C ARG A 5 -21.11 0.51 -51.41
N VAL A 6 -21.58 0.92 -50.23
CA VAL A 6 -22.24 2.22 -49.91
C VAL A 6 -22.22 2.37 -48.37
N SER A 7 -21.40 3.22 -47.74
CA SER A 7 -21.49 4.69 -47.47
C SER A 7 -22.14 5.07 -46.13
N LEU A 8 -21.32 5.76 -45.31
CA LEU A 8 -21.59 6.96 -44.51
C LEU A 8 -22.96 7.13 -43.82
N GLY A 9 -22.91 7.20 -42.48
CA GLY A 9 -23.98 7.72 -41.63
C GLY A 9 -23.42 8.28 -40.31
N LEU A 10 -22.65 9.36 -40.40
CA LEU A 10 -22.42 10.29 -39.29
C LEU A 10 -23.78 10.81 -38.81
N LEU A 11 -24.16 10.52 -37.58
CA LEU A 11 -25.16 11.30 -36.83
C LEU A 11 -24.57 11.65 -35.47
N TRP A 12 -23.66 12.61 -35.52
CA TRP A 12 -23.48 13.54 -34.43
C TRP A 12 -24.67 14.51 -34.50
N SER A 13 -25.47 14.60 -33.46
CA SER A 13 -26.11 15.88 -33.14
C SER A 13 -26.37 16.03 -31.63
N PRO A 14 -26.13 17.24 -31.12
CA PRO A 14 -26.07 17.56 -29.71
C PRO A 14 -27.43 18.09 -29.23
N ALA A 15 -27.72 17.92 -27.94
CA ALA A 15 -28.77 18.68 -27.30
C ALA A 15 -28.35 19.04 -25.88
N TRP A 16 -27.41 19.97 -25.77
CA TRP A 16 -27.40 20.91 -24.66
C TRP A 16 -28.44 22.00 -24.96
N SER A 17 -29.41 22.16 -24.08
CA SER A 17 -29.85 23.49 -23.69
C SER A 17 -30.29 23.49 -22.21
N PRO A 18 -29.95 24.55 -21.47
CA PRO A 18 -30.12 24.63 -20.02
C PRO A 18 -31.51 25.17 -19.70
N THR A 19 -32.18 24.60 -18.70
CA THR A 19 -33.26 25.30 -18.00
C THR A 19 -32.80 25.62 -16.59
N TRP A 20 -32.25 26.82 -16.46
CA TRP A 20 -32.04 27.47 -15.19
C TRP A 20 -33.40 28.03 -14.74
N SER A 21 -33.88 27.61 -13.57
CA SER A 21 -34.83 28.41 -12.79
C SER A 21 -34.46 28.34 -11.32
N PRO A 22 -34.51 29.47 -10.59
CA PRO A 22 -33.90 29.59 -9.28
C PRO A 22 -34.89 29.21 -8.19
N ALA A 23 -34.53 28.27 -7.33
CA ALA A 23 -35.21 28.08 -6.05
C ALA A 23 -34.17 28.19 -4.93
N VAL A 24 -34.32 29.27 -4.18
CA VAL A 24 -33.56 29.65 -2.99
C VAL A 24 -33.68 28.55 -1.93
N PRO A 25 -32.58 28.10 -1.29
CA PRO A 25 -32.63 27.10 -0.24
C PRO A 25 -33.10 27.73 1.08
N HIS A 26 -34.18 27.19 1.64
CA HIS A 26 -34.54 27.40 3.04
C HIS A 26 -33.77 26.39 3.91
N HIS A 27 -32.87 26.91 4.75
CA HIS A 27 -32.32 26.18 5.89
C HIS A 27 -33.43 25.78 6.87
N PRO A 28 -33.30 24.60 7.50
CA PRO A 28 -33.57 24.51 8.92
C PRO A 28 -32.36 23.95 9.67
N LEU A 29 -31.82 24.82 10.52
CA LEU A 29 -31.46 24.57 11.92
C LEU A 29 -30.76 23.24 12.26
N LEU A 30 -29.45 23.39 12.51
CA LEU A 30 -28.59 22.65 13.44
C LEU A 30 -29.34 21.77 14.46
N THR A 31 -29.28 20.45 14.25
CA THR A 31 -29.39 19.47 15.33
C THR A 31 -27.99 18.94 15.66
N SER A 32 -27.67 19.02 16.95
CA SER A 32 -26.41 18.70 17.61
C SER A 32 -25.80 17.35 17.20
N VAL A 33 -24.55 17.39 16.73
CA VAL A 33 -23.68 16.22 16.69
C VAL A 33 -23.14 16.00 18.11
N THR A 34 -23.67 14.97 18.78
CA THR A 34 -23.14 14.48 20.05
C THR A 34 -21.91 13.63 19.75
N ILE A 35 -20.72 14.14 20.09
CA ILE A 35 -19.47 13.37 20.10
C ILE A 35 -19.49 12.52 21.39
N PRO A 36 -19.32 11.18 21.32
CA PRO A 36 -19.27 10.37 22.53
C PRO A 36 -18.02 10.70 23.35
N ALA A 37 -18.22 10.86 24.65
CA ALA A 37 -17.21 11.21 25.64
C ALA A 37 -16.08 10.17 25.68
N MET A 38 -14.86 10.63 25.40
CA MET A 38 -13.63 9.88 25.62
C MET A 38 -13.40 9.84 27.14
N ALA A 39 -13.52 8.65 27.75
CA ALA A 39 -13.27 8.45 29.16
C ALA A 39 -11.80 8.76 29.46
N SER A 40 -11.59 9.71 30.37
CA SER A 40 -10.30 10.09 30.94
C SER A 40 -9.73 8.96 31.78
N SER A 41 -8.58 8.40 31.39
CA SER A 41 -7.71 7.61 32.26
C SER A 41 -6.56 8.48 32.80
N GLU A 42 -6.40 8.49 34.12
CA GLU A 42 -5.31 9.14 34.85
C GLU A 42 -3.96 8.42 34.66
N PRO A 43 -2.80 9.09 34.89
CA PRO A 43 -1.51 8.59 34.46
C PRO A 43 -0.93 7.60 35.48
N GLY A 44 -0.99 6.31 35.15
CA GLY A 44 -0.15 5.28 35.76
C GLY A 44 1.16 5.13 34.98
N THR A 45 2.28 5.28 35.67
CA THR A 45 3.63 5.08 35.13
C THR A 45 3.85 3.61 34.74
N GLY A 46 3.52 3.27 33.50
CA GLY A 46 3.86 2.02 32.84
C GLY A 46 3.85 2.26 31.34
N GLY A 47 4.97 2.01 30.65
CA GLY A 47 5.02 2.19 29.19
C GLY A 47 3.96 1.31 28.53
N ASP A 48 3.21 1.88 27.58
CA ASP A 48 2.23 1.14 26.80
C ASP A 48 2.90 -0.09 26.15
N PRO A 49 2.42 -1.32 26.38
CA PRO A 49 3.02 -2.53 25.81
C PRO A 49 2.91 -2.59 24.27
N GLU A 50 2.09 -1.74 23.66
CA GLU A 50 1.99 -1.59 22.21
C GLU A 50 3.25 -0.96 21.57
N SER A 51 4.07 -0.22 22.34
CA SER A 51 5.17 0.56 21.77
C SER A 51 6.38 -0.27 21.30
N ASN A 52 6.37 -1.59 21.45
CA ASN A 52 7.51 -2.47 21.12
C ASN A 52 7.16 -3.62 20.15
N ARG A 53 5.94 -3.68 19.61
CA ARG A 53 5.55 -4.70 18.63
C ARG A 53 5.74 -4.15 17.22
N LYS A 54 6.55 -4.84 16.40
CA LYS A 54 6.83 -4.44 15.02
C LYS A 54 6.17 -5.43 14.07
N ILE A 55 5.11 -4.97 13.40
CA ILE A 55 4.41 -5.76 12.39
C ILE A 55 4.77 -5.22 11.00
N SER A 56 5.31 -6.09 10.15
CA SER A 56 5.60 -5.79 8.76
C SER A 56 4.68 -6.57 7.81
N LEU A 57 4.17 -5.89 6.79
CA LEU A 57 3.39 -6.48 5.71
C LEU A 57 4.16 -6.34 4.40
N HIS A 58 4.38 -7.46 3.72
CA HIS A 58 5.10 -7.49 2.45
C HIS A 58 4.18 -7.28 1.24
N PRO A 59 4.68 -6.65 0.16
CA PRO A 59 3.91 -6.46 -1.07
C PRO A 59 3.44 -7.77 -1.70
N LEU A 60 4.21 -8.86 -1.60
CA LEU A 60 3.81 -10.15 -2.18
C LEU A 60 2.46 -10.64 -1.62
N ALA A 61 2.27 -10.55 -0.29
CA ALA A 61 1.00 -10.89 0.34
C ALA A 61 -0.16 -10.04 -0.21
N ILE A 62 0.03 -8.73 -0.36
CA ILE A 62 -0.99 -7.80 -0.87
C ILE A 62 -1.37 -8.14 -2.32
N VAL A 63 -0.37 -8.42 -3.16
CA VAL A 63 -0.59 -8.80 -4.56
C VAL A 63 -1.31 -10.14 -4.64
N ALA A 64 -0.95 -11.13 -3.81
CA ALA A 64 -1.60 -12.43 -3.79
C ALA A 64 -3.09 -12.33 -3.38
N VAL A 65 -3.43 -11.51 -2.38
CA VAL A 65 -4.84 -11.25 -2.02
C VAL A 65 -5.60 -10.59 -3.18
N SER A 66 -4.96 -9.64 -3.87
CA SER A 66 -5.56 -8.93 -5.01
C SER A 66 -5.78 -9.85 -6.20
N ASP A 67 -4.82 -10.73 -6.50
CA ASP A 67 -4.91 -11.74 -7.54
C ASP A 67 -6.04 -12.75 -7.25
N HIS A 68 -6.11 -13.26 -6.01
CA HIS A 68 -7.19 -14.15 -5.58
C HIS A 68 -8.57 -13.49 -5.72
N CYS A 69 -8.72 -12.23 -5.29
CA CYS A 69 -9.95 -11.46 -5.47
C CYS A 69 -10.34 -11.34 -6.95
N THR A 70 -9.38 -10.99 -7.81
CA THR A 70 -9.57 -10.87 -9.25
C THR A 70 -9.95 -12.20 -9.89
N GLY A 71 -9.33 -13.30 -9.44
CA GLY A 71 -9.63 -14.66 -9.89
C GLY A 71 -11.06 -15.09 -9.60
N ILE A 72 -11.60 -14.76 -8.43
CA ILE A 72 -13.03 -15.00 -8.10
C ILE A 72 -13.96 -14.16 -8.97
N GLN A 73 -13.64 -12.87 -9.19
CA GLN A 73 -14.48 -11.98 -9.99
C GLN A 73 -14.52 -12.35 -11.47
N THR A 74 -13.40 -12.82 -12.01
CA THR A 74 -13.25 -13.17 -13.43
C THR A 74 -13.63 -14.62 -13.76
N GLY A 75 -13.94 -15.44 -12.74
CA GLY A 75 -14.28 -16.85 -12.90
C GLY A 75 -13.09 -17.75 -13.17
N ALA A 76 -11.85 -17.29 -12.91
CA ALA A 76 -10.66 -18.12 -12.93
C ALA A 76 -10.55 -19.03 -11.68
N SER A 77 -11.24 -18.67 -10.60
CA SER A 77 -11.39 -19.50 -9.40
C SER A 77 -12.56 -20.49 -9.54
N THR A 78 -12.51 -21.58 -8.78
CA THR A 78 -13.60 -22.57 -8.69
C THR A 78 -14.82 -22.04 -7.92
N LYS A 79 -14.69 -20.89 -7.24
CA LYS A 79 -15.76 -20.25 -6.49
C LYS A 79 -16.63 -19.34 -7.39
N PRO A 80 -17.95 -19.30 -7.18
CA PRO A 80 -18.82 -18.43 -7.97
C PRO A 80 -18.52 -16.94 -7.70
N PRO A 81 -18.74 -16.06 -8.69
CA PRO A 81 -18.60 -14.62 -8.49
C PRO A 81 -19.46 -14.12 -7.32
N GLY A 82 -18.88 -13.25 -6.48
CA GLY A 82 -19.52 -12.76 -5.26
C GLY A 82 -19.28 -13.63 -4.02
N SER A 83 -18.56 -14.75 -4.14
CA SER A 83 -18.08 -15.51 -2.97
C SER A 83 -17.13 -14.66 -2.13
N LYS A 84 -17.16 -14.87 -0.80
CA LYS A 84 -16.23 -14.20 0.11
C LYS A 84 -14.80 -14.63 -0.19
N VAL A 85 -13.91 -13.66 -0.40
CA VAL A 85 -12.48 -13.95 -0.55
C VAL A 85 -11.94 -14.33 0.83
N LEU A 86 -11.34 -15.52 0.95
CA LEU A 86 -10.82 -16.04 2.21
C LEU A 86 -9.51 -16.78 1.98
N GLY A 87 -8.48 -16.47 2.77
CA GLY A 87 -7.23 -17.20 2.73
C GLY A 87 -6.37 -17.02 3.97
N ILE A 88 -5.24 -17.70 3.97
CA ILE A 88 -4.31 -17.76 5.10
C ILE A 88 -3.15 -16.77 4.88
N LEU A 89 -2.77 -16.06 5.94
CA LEU A 89 -1.57 -15.24 5.99
C LEU A 89 -0.40 -16.04 6.56
N TRP A 90 0.70 -16.04 5.84
CA TRP A 90 1.92 -16.75 6.18
C TRP A 90 3.06 -15.76 6.43
N GLY A 91 3.98 -16.17 7.30
CA GLY A 91 5.13 -15.35 7.59
C GLY A 91 5.97 -15.89 8.72
N LYS A 92 6.71 -15.00 9.38
CA LYS A 92 7.61 -15.36 10.47
C LYS A 92 7.35 -14.48 11.68
N GLN A 93 7.32 -15.08 12.86
CA GLN A 93 7.35 -14.37 14.12
C GLN A 93 8.66 -14.63 14.87
N GLN A 94 9.31 -13.57 15.30
CA GLN A 94 10.49 -13.61 16.18
C GLN A 94 10.22 -12.68 17.37
N GLY A 95 9.70 -13.26 18.46
CA GLY A 95 9.25 -12.50 19.62
C GLY A 95 8.11 -11.54 19.25
N LEU A 96 8.37 -10.24 19.41
CA LEU A 96 7.41 -9.16 19.10
C LEU A 96 7.52 -8.63 17.66
N GLN A 97 8.46 -9.16 16.87
CA GLN A 97 8.59 -8.83 15.45
C GLN A 97 7.83 -9.87 14.62
N VAL A 98 6.79 -9.43 13.93
CA VAL A 98 5.98 -10.25 13.03
C VAL A 98 6.19 -9.74 11.62
N SER A 99 6.50 -10.63 10.69
CA SER A 99 6.51 -10.30 9.26
C SER A 99 5.55 -11.19 8.49
N ILE A 100 4.50 -10.58 7.94
CA ILE A 100 3.53 -11.21 7.04
C ILE A 100 4.11 -11.11 5.63
N THR A 101 4.60 -12.23 5.11
CA THR A 101 5.37 -12.27 3.86
C THR A 101 4.56 -12.75 2.67
N ASP A 102 3.56 -13.61 2.91
CA ASP A 102 2.83 -14.30 1.85
C ASP A 102 1.37 -14.52 2.25
N ALA A 103 0.51 -14.75 1.25
CA ALA A 103 -0.90 -15.00 1.42
C ALA A 103 -1.37 -16.05 0.40
N VAL A 104 -2.10 -17.06 0.88
CA VAL A 104 -2.56 -18.17 0.02
C VAL A 104 -4.06 -18.35 0.20
N GLU A 105 -4.79 -18.58 -0.89
CA GLU A 105 -6.22 -18.90 -0.84
C GLU A 105 -6.51 -20.12 0.05
N LEU A 106 -7.65 -20.11 0.72
CA LEU A 106 -8.13 -21.23 1.53
C LEU A 106 -9.40 -21.78 0.90
N ALA A 107 -9.42 -23.08 0.63
CA ALA A 107 -10.63 -23.77 0.24
C ALA A 107 -11.59 -23.88 1.44
N TYR A 108 -12.85 -23.50 1.22
CA TYR A 108 -13.93 -23.61 2.20
C TYR A 108 -15.22 -23.99 1.47
N GLU A 109 -16.18 -24.62 2.15
CA GLU A 109 -17.50 -24.92 1.59
C GLU A 109 -18.55 -23.93 2.09
N LEU A 110 -19.69 -23.83 1.41
CA LEU A 110 -20.80 -23.00 1.86
C LEU A 110 -21.85 -23.87 2.56
N ASP A 111 -22.32 -23.45 3.74
CA ASP A 111 -23.46 -24.09 4.38
C ASP A 111 -24.79 -23.73 3.68
N ALA A 112 -25.91 -24.26 4.21
CA ALA A 112 -27.25 -24.01 3.68
C ALA A 112 -27.68 -22.52 3.78
N GLN A 113 -26.97 -21.72 4.57
CA GLN A 113 -27.19 -20.30 4.79
C GLN A 113 -26.21 -19.43 3.97
N GLY A 114 -25.31 -20.05 3.20
CA GLY A 114 -24.31 -19.35 2.40
C GLY A 114 -23.10 -18.86 3.22
N MET A 115 -22.87 -19.43 4.40
CA MET A 115 -21.74 -19.11 5.27
C MET A 115 -20.53 -20.00 4.96
N PRO A 116 -19.30 -19.46 5.06
CA PRO A 116 -18.10 -20.25 4.85
C PRO A 116 -17.87 -21.25 5.99
N VAL A 117 -17.81 -22.52 5.64
CA VAL A 117 -17.45 -23.66 6.49
C VAL A 117 -16.04 -24.08 6.14
N ILE A 118 -15.13 -23.89 7.09
CA ILE A 118 -13.71 -24.22 6.94
C ILE A 118 -13.52 -25.67 7.40
N ASP A 119 -13.00 -26.53 6.53
CA ASP A 119 -12.67 -27.91 6.87
C ASP A 119 -11.34 -27.96 7.66
N PRO A 120 -11.35 -28.46 8.91
CA PRO A 120 -10.14 -28.56 9.70
C PRO A 120 -9.04 -29.43 9.10
N GLU A 121 -9.40 -30.48 8.34
CA GLU A 121 -8.42 -31.34 7.69
C GLU A 121 -7.70 -30.61 6.55
N ALA A 122 -8.45 -29.87 5.73
CA ALA A 122 -7.89 -29.03 4.67
C ALA A 122 -6.91 -27.97 5.21
N VAL A 123 -7.26 -27.28 6.30
CA VAL A 123 -6.34 -26.29 6.92
C VAL A 123 -5.06 -26.95 7.42
N ASN A 124 -5.16 -28.10 8.11
CA ASN A 124 -4.00 -28.81 8.62
C ASN A 124 -3.11 -29.34 7.50
N GLN A 125 -3.70 -29.85 6.42
CA GLN A 125 -2.98 -30.30 5.24
C GLN A 125 -2.24 -29.14 4.58
N GLN A 126 -2.93 -28.02 4.32
CA GLN A 126 -2.33 -26.83 3.72
C GLN A 126 -1.20 -26.28 4.60
N LYS A 127 -1.39 -26.25 5.93
CA LYS A 127 -0.37 -25.85 6.89
C LYS A 127 0.85 -26.76 6.84
N SER A 128 0.65 -28.08 6.83
CA SER A 128 1.75 -29.05 6.76
C SER A 128 2.56 -28.88 5.48
N LEU A 129 1.90 -28.79 4.32
CA LEU A 129 2.56 -28.63 3.02
C LEU A 129 3.32 -27.30 2.92
N TYR A 130 2.69 -26.21 3.37
CA TYR A 130 3.31 -24.90 3.32
C TYR A 130 4.57 -24.84 4.20
N MET A 131 4.48 -25.31 5.44
CA MET A 131 5.62 -25.35 6.37
C MET A 131 6.70 -26.37 5.94
N GLU A 132 6.35 -27.36 5.11
CA GLU A 132 7.31 -28.27 4.52
C GLU A 132 8.23 -27.56 3.53
N VAL A 133 7.66 -26.74 2.66
CA VAL A 133 8.39 -25.94 1.64
C VAL A 133 9.09 -24.74 2.28
N TYR A 134 8.38 -24.00 3.12
CA TYR A 134 8.84 -22.74 3.72
C TYR A 134 9.22 -22.93 5.18
N LYS A 135 10.39 -23.50 5.42
CA LYS A 135 10.91 -23.73 6.79
C LYS A 135 10.96 -22.43 7.61
N GLY A 136 10.54 -22.52 8.86
CA GLY A 136 10.51 -21.39 9.79
C GLY A 136 9.41 -20.36 9.51
N HIS A 137 8.52 -20.61 8.54
CA HIS A 137 7.28 -19.86 8.42
C HIS A 137 6.20 -20.53 9.25
N GLU A 138 5.23 -19.72 9.67
CA GLU A 138 4.05 -20.16 10.40
C GLU A 138 2.81 -19.44 9.89
N MET A 139 1.67 -19.97 10.30
CA MET A 139 0.37 -19.39 10.05
C MET A 139 0.19 -18.21 10.98
N LEU A 140 0.17 -16.99 10.45
CA LEU A 140 0.07 -15.76 11.25
C LEU A 140 -1.38 -15.29 11.39
N GLY A 141 -2.26 -15.67 10.46
CA GLY A 141 -3.62 -15.18 10.45
C GLY A 141 -4.34 -15.52 9.16
N TRP A 142 -5.30 -14.69 8.81
CA TRP A 142 -6.13 -14.85 7.63
C TRP A 142 -6.51 -13.50 7.04
N TYR A 143 -7.00 -13.51 5.81
CA TYR A 143 -7.43 -12.31 5.12
C TYR A 143 -8.81 -12.46 4.50
N SER A 144 -9.47 -11.32 4.31
CA SER A 144 -10.68 -11.22 3.52
C SER A 144 -10.75 -9.89 2.78
N VAL A 145 -11.68 -9.82 1.82
CA VAL A 145 -11.94 -8.64 1.03
C VAL A 145 -13.36 -8.15 1.34
N GLY A 146 -13.50 -6.88 1.72
CA GLY A 146 -14.77 -6.27 2.11
C GLY A 146 -14.63 -4.81 2.52
N GLU A 147 -15.76 -4.10 2.61
CA GLU A 147 -15.78 -2.68 3.03
C GLU A 147 -15.58 -2.54 4.53
N GLU A 148 -16.27 -3.38 5.32
CA GLU A 148 -16.28 -3.36 6.78
C GLU A 148 -16.21 -4.78 7.36
N VAL A 149 -15.86 -4.85 8.65
CA VAL A 149 -15.85 -6.09 9.41
C VAL A 149 -17.28 -6.55 9.68
N THR A 150 -17.58 -7.80 9.31
CA THR A 150 -18.90 -8.43 9.44
C THR A 150 -18.95 -9.41 10.62
N PRO A 151 -20.14 -9.78 11.13
CA PRO A 151 -20.27 -10.81 12.16
C PRO A 151 -19.71 -12.18 11.73
N VAL A 152 -19.73 -12.48 10.43
CA VAL A 152 -19.14 -13.69 9.84
C VAL A 152 -17.64 -13.75 10.10
N ASP A 153 -16.95 -12.60 10.04
CA ASP A 153 -15.51 -12.51 10.29
C ASP A 153 -15.17 -12.91 11.74
N GLY A 154 -16.06 -12.64 12.69
CA GLY A 154 -15.91 -13.11 14.07
C GLY A 154 -15.97 -14.64 14.19
N LEU A 155 -16.84 -15.31 13.43
CA LEU A 155 -16.90 -16.78 13.43
C LEU A 155 -15.64 -17.38 12.79
N ILE A 156 -15.17 -16.79 11.68
CA ILE A 156 -13.93 -17.21 11.01
C ILE A 156 -12.72 -17.01 11.93
N GLN A 157 -12.63 -15.88 12.64
CA GLN A 157 -11.57 -15.63 13.61
C GLN A 157 -11.54 -16.68 14.72
N GLN A 158 -12.70 -17.12 15.24
CA GLN A 158 -12.78 -18.19 16.23
C GLN A 158 -12.27 -19.53 15.67
N GLU A 159 -12.57 -19.84 14.42
CA GLU A 159 -12.04 -21.03 13.75
C GLU A 159 -10.52 -20.97 13.62
N PHE A 160 -9.95 -19.83 13.22
CA PHE A 160 -8.51 -19.66 13.11
C PHE A 160 -7.76 -19.67 14.45
N THR A 161 -8.45 -19.31 15.54
CA THR A 161 -7.88 -19.35 16.90
C THR A 161 -7.47 -20.77 17.33
N LYS A 162 -8.01 -21.81 16.67
CA LYS A 162 -7.62 -23.21 16.89
C LYS A 162 -6.22 -23.54 16.38
N TYR A 163 -5.66 -22.72 15.48
CA TYR A 163 -4.37 -22.97 14.80
C TYR A 163 -3.27 -21.98 15.18
N ASN A 164 -3.67 -20.78 15.61
CA ASN A 164 -2.80 -19.72 16.13
C ASN A 164 -3.55 -19.04 17.29
N GLU A 165 -2.90 -18.81 18.43
CA GLU A 165 -3.54 -18.25 19.63
C GLU A 165 -4.03 -16.80 19.45
N SER A 166 -3.40 -16.05 18.55
CA SER A 166 -3.72 -14.66 18.25
C SER A 166 -3.60 -14.40 16.74
N PRO A 167 -4.50 -14.96 15.91
CA PRO A 167 -4.40 -14.82 14.47
C PRO A 167 -4.72 -13.37 14.06
N PHE A 168 -3.90 -12.82 13.18
CA PHE A 168 -4.19 -11.54 12.54
C PHE A 168 -5.33 -11.66 11.53
N PHE A 169 -6.10 -10.59 11.39
CA PHE A 169 -7.11 -10.46 10.33
C PHE A 169 -6.77 -9.27 9.43
N LEU A 170 -6.40 -9.54 8.17
CA LEU A 170 -6.19 -8.51 7.15
C LEU A 170 -7.47 -8.30 6.34
N LEU A 171 -8.03 -7.10 6.42
CA LEU A 171 -9.14 -6.66 5.58
C LEU A 171 -8.62 -5.78 4.44
N VAL A 172 -8.92 -6.18 3.21
CA VAL A 172 -8.60 -5.40 2.01
C VAL A 172 -9.89 -4.84 1.42
N GLN A 173 -9.97 -3.53 1.20
CA GLN A 173 -11.16 -2.96 0.55
C GLN A 173 -11.02 -3.11 -0.97
N PRO A 174 -12.03 -3.69 -1.64
CA PRO A 174 -11.96 -4.01 -3.07
C PRO A 174 -11.98 -2.77 -3.96
N VAL A 175 -12.62 -1.69 -3.50
CA VAL A 175 -12.74 -0.43 -4.23
C VAL A 175 -12.03 0.65 -3.39
N PRO A 176 -10.76 0.97 -3.70
CA PRO A 176 -10.09 2.08 -3.03
C PRO A 176 -10.81 3.38 -3.37
N ASP A 177 -10.99 4.25 -2.37
CA ASP A 177 -11.38 5.63 -2.60
C ASP A 177 -10.29 6.30 -3.47
N PRO A 178 -10.64 6.81 -4.67
CA PRO A 178 -9.67 7.44 -5.56
C PRO A 178 -9.02 8.69 -4.97
N GLU A 179 -9.61 9.31 -3.93
CA GLU A 179 -9.03 10.43 -3.21
C GLU A 179 -8.17 10.01 -2.00
N ALA A 180 -8.26 8.74 -1.58
CA ALA A 180 -7.52 8.24 -0.45
C ALA A 180 -6.02 8.15 -0.76
N LYS A 181 -5.22 8.82 0.08
CA LYS A 181 -3.75 8.79 0.01
C LYS A 181 -3.12 7.58 0.71
N GLN A 182 -3.92 6.69 1.27
CA GLN A 182 -3.50 5.52 2.04
C GLN A 182 -3.94 4.24 1.33
N LEU A 183 -3.18 3.17 1.51
CA LEU A 183 -3.57 1.86 0.98
C LEU A 183 -4.86 1.40 1.67
N PRO A 184 -5.81 0.80 0.94
CA PRO A 184 -7.12 0.34 1.45
C PRO A 184 -6.98 -0.96 2.26
N LEU A 185 -6.08 -0.97 3.24
CA LEU A 185 -5.69 -2.14 4.01
C LEU A 185 -5.87 -1.83 5.50
N THR A 186 -6.49 -2.74 6.22
CA THR A 186 -6.57 -2.65 7.69
C THR A 186 -6.24 -4.01 8.29
N LEU A 187 -5.28 -4.02 9.21
CA LEU A 187 -4.89 -5.20 9.96
C LEU A 187 -5.53 -5.13 11.34
N TYR A 188 -6.15 -6.23 11.77
CA TYR A 188 -6.83 -6.33 13.05
C TYR A 188 -6.25 -7.45 13.91
N GLU A 189 -6.33 -7.24 15.22
CA GLU A 189 -6.20 -8.28 16.25
C GLU A 189 -7.53 -8.48 16.96
N SER A 190 -7.79 -9.70 17.41
CA SER A 190 -8.96 -10.00 18.24
C SER A 190 -8.67 -9.76 19.71
N GLN A 191 -9.51 -8.96 20.37
CA GLN A 191 -9.50 -8.79 21.83
C GLN A 191 -10.85 -9.20 22.40
N TRP A 192 -10.84 -9.83 23.58
CA TRP A 192 -12.06 -10.14 24.31
C TRP A 192 -12.41 -8.95 25.21
N THR A 193 -13.52 -8.29 24.90
CA THR A 193 -14.00 -7.13 25.65
C THR A 193 -15.33 -7.48 26.32
N GLN A 194 -15.49 -7.06 27.58
CA GLN A 194 -16.77 -7.18 28.27
C GLN A 194 -17.69 -6.03 27.84
N VAL A 195 -18.79 -6.37 27.17
CA VAL A 195 -19.82 -5.41 26.75
C VAL A 195 -21.14 -5.88 27.35
N ASN A 196 -21.75 -5.07 28.21
CA ASN A 196 -23.04 -5.37 28.86
C ASN A 196 -23.07 -6.74 29.58
N GLU A 197 -22.04 -7.05 30.38
CA GLU A 197 -21.91 -8.31 31.14
C GLU A 197 -21.66 -9.59 30.32
N GLU A 198 -21.60 -9.49 28.99
CA GLU A 198 -21.21 -10.58 28.10
C GLU A 198 -19.79 -10.37 27.54
N MET A 199 -19.00 -11.44 27.49
CA MET A 199 -17.68 -11.43 26.85
C MET A 199 -17.86 -11.54 25.34
N LYS A 200 -17.49 -10.48 24.61
CA LYS A 200 -17.56 -10.44 23.15
C LYS A 200 -16.18 -10.20 22.56
N MET A 201 -15.85 -10.98 21.52
CA MET A 201 -14.65 -10.74 20.73
C MET A 201 -14.87 -9.52 19.82
N THR A 202 -13.93 -8.58 19.88
CA THR A 202 -13.89 -7.34 19.10
C THR A 202 -12.59 -7.25 18.33
N PHE A 203 -12.65 -6.74 17.10
CA PHE A 203 -11.47 -6.47 16.29
C PHE A 203 -10.92 -5.08 16.60
N VAL A 204 -9.64 -5.02 16.97
CA VAL A 204 -8.93 -3.78 17.25
C VAL A 204 -7.90 -3.57 16.13
N PRO A 205 -7.90 -2.42 15.44
CA PRO A 205 -6.97 -2.16 14.36
C PRO A 205 -5.54 -2.01 14.91
N CYS A 206 -4.57 -2.59 14.21
CA CYS A 206 -3.17 -2.58 14.60
C CYS A 206 -2.32 -1.87 13.54
N SER A 207 -1.33 -1.10 14.01
CA SER A 207 -0.38 -0.44 13.12
C SER A 207 0.59 -1.44 12.50
N PHE A 208 0.80 -1.36 11.20
CA PHE A 208 1.82 -2.13 10.49
C PHE A 208 2.69 -1.21 9.63
N GLN A 209 3.85 -1.71 9.24
CA GLN A 209 4.76 -1.06 8.29
C GLN A 209 4.84 -1.91 7.03
N LEU A 210 5.07 -1.28 5.88
CA LEU A 210 5.42 -2.03 4.67
C LEU A 210 6.90 -2.36 4.74
N ASP A 211 7.23 -3.64 4.58
CA ASP A 211 8.60 -4.09 4.46
C ASP A 211 8.78 -4.82 3.13
N THR A 212 9.98 -4.73 2.56
CA THR A 212 10.26 -5.29 1.24
C THR A 212 11.59 -5.98 1.25
N THR A 213 11.63 -7.22 0.74
CA THR A 213 12.90 -7.84 0.37
C THR A 213 13.52 -7.10 -0.82
N GLN A 214 14.83 -7.31 -1.06
CA GLN A 214 15.51 -6.70 -2.21
C GLN A 214 14.84 -7.08 -3.54
N ALA A 215 14.40 -8.34 -3.69
CA ALA A 215 13.72 -8.82 -4.88
C ALA A 215 12.33 -8.17 -5.06
N GLU A 216 11.56 -8.04 -3.98
CA GLU A 216 10.27 -7.34 -4.01
C GLU A 216 10.44 -5.86 -4.34
N ARG A 217 11.43 -5.19 -3.74
CA ARG A 217 11.72 -3.77 -4.00
C ARG A 217 12.02 -3.53 -5.48
N ILE A 218 12.89 -4.36 -6.07
CA ILE A 218 13.24 -4.24 -7.49
C ILE A 218 12.01 -4.49 -8.37
N THR A 219 11.20 -5.51 -8.05
CA THR A 219 9.98 -5.83 -8.79
C THR A 219 8.96 -4.69 -8.70
N MET A 220 8.74 -4.15 -7.50
CA MET A 220 7.83 -3.03 -7.28
C MET A 220 8.29 -1.76 -8.01
N GLU A 221 9.60 -1.49 -8.03
CA GLU A 221 10.17 -0.39 -8.79
C GLU A 221 9.94 -0.58 -10.30
N ALA A 222 10.09 -1.79 -10.83
CA ALA A 222 9.81 -2.08 -12.22
C ALA A 222 8.32 -1.93 -12.57
N VAL A 223 7.41 -2.45 -11.73
CA VAL A 223 5.95 -2.34 -11.93
C VAL A 223 5.47 -0.90 -11.86
N SER A 224 5.97 -0.12 -10.88
CA SER A 224 5.62 1.30 -10.76
C SER A 224 6.11 2.13 -11.96
N LYS A 225 7.31 1.85 -12.48
CA LYS A 225 7.84 2.51 -13.68
C LYS A 225 7.11 2.09 -14.96
N ALA A 226 6.69 0.83 -15.09
CA ALA A 226 5.96 0.34 -16.25
C ALA A 226 4.57 1.00 -16.42
N SER A 227 3.98 1.51 -15.34
CA SER A 227 2.73 2.27 -15.37
C SER A 227 2.90 3.69 -15.94
N THR A 228 4.14 4.18 -16.04
CA THR A 228 4.42 5.51 -16.61
C THR A 228 4.53 5.45 -18.13
N THR A 229 3.94 6.44 -18.81
CA THR A 229 3.82 6.52 -20.26
C THR A 229 5.16 6.23 -20.96
N ALA A 230 5.14 5.33 -21.95
CA ALA A 230 6.32 5.00 -22.75
C ALA A 230 6.99 6.29 -23.28
N GLY A 231 8.21 6.59 -22.80
CA GLY A 231 9.00 7.74 -23.23
C GLY A 231 9.50 8.67 -22.13
N VAL A 232 9.06 8.51 -20.88
CA VAL A 232 9.57 9.31 -19.75
C VAL A 232 10.94 8.80 -19.30
N SER A 233 11.94 9.67 -19.19
CA SER A 233 13.29 9.29 -18.73
C SER A 233 13.25 8.86 -17.25
N SER A 234 14.12 7.93 -16.85
CA SER A 234 14.29 7.57 -15.43
C SER A 234 14.65 8.79 -14.56
N MET A 235 15.29 9.81 -15.14
CA MET A 235 15.59 11.06 -14.44
C MET A 235 14.33 11.91 -14.22
N ASP A 236 13.44 11.97 -15.22
CA ASP A 236 12.18 12.71 -15.13
C ASP A 236 11.27 12.09 -14.06
N LEU A 237 11.22 10.76 -14.00
CA LEU A 237 10.48 10.02 -12.96
C LEU A 237 11.02 10.35 -11.56
N HIS A 238 12.35 10.36 -11.39
CA HIS A 238 12.96 10.68 -10.09
C HIS A 238 12.65 12.13 -9.68
N VAL A 239 12.73 13.09 -10.61
CA VAL A 239 12.36 14.49 -10.34
C VAL A 239 10.89 14.61 -9.97
N GLN A 240 10.02 13.86 -10.65
CA GLN A 240 8.60 13.83 -10.36
C GLN A 240 8.32 13.28 -8.95
N GLU A 241 8.99 12.20 -8.54
CA GLU A 241 8.88 11.60 -7.20
C GLU A 241 9.38 12.55 -6.10
N LEU A 242 10.50 13.24 -6.33
CA LEU A 242 10.98 14.28 -5.39
C LEU A 242 9.96 15.42 -5.28
N SER A 243 9.39 15.85 -6.40
CA SER A 243 8.39 16.92 -6.42
C SER A 243 7.10 16.55 -5.69
N SER A 244 6.64 15.30 -5.84
CA SER A 244 5.44 14.81 -5.16
C SER A 244 5.68 14.63 -3.67
N SER A 245 6.86 14.15 -3.28
CA SER A 245 7.29 14.02 -1.88
C SER A 245 7.39 15.39 -1.19
N LEU A 246 8.01 16.38 -1.85
CA LEU A 246 8.06 17.77 -1.37
C LEU A 246 6.67 18.39 -1.23
N ARG A 247 5.78 18.16 -2.21
CA ARG A 247 4.39 18.65 -2.14
C ARG A 247 3.62 18.00 -0.99
N SER A 248 3.80 16.69 -0.77
CA SER A 248 3.19 15.95 0.35
C SER A 248 3.68 16.48 1.70
N LEU A 249 4.99 16.69 1.85
CA LEU A 249 5.56 17.28 3.06
C LEU A 249 5.03 18.69 3.29
N ALA A 250 5.05 19.57 2.29
CA ALA A 250 4.52 20.93 2.37
C ALA A 250 3.04 20.94 2.78
N SER A 251 2.23 20.05 2.21
CA SER A 251 0.82 19.89 2.57
C SER A 251 0.64 19.48 4.04
N ARG A 252 1.42 18.52 4.53
CA ARG A 252 1.38 18.08 5.95
C ARG A 252 1.83 19.19 6.90
N THR A 253 2.91 19.88 6.57
CA THR A 253 3.38 21.05 7.33
C THR A 253 2.34 22.16 7.37
N GLN A 254 1.67 22.42 6.24
CA GLN A 254 0.60 23.42 6.17
C GLN A 254 -0.58 23.05 7.09
N ILE A 255 -0.96 21.77 7.14
CA ILE A 255 -2.02 21.28 8.06
C ILE A 255 -1.62 21.52 9.51
N LEU A 256 -0.38 21.19 9.90
CA LEU A 256 0.13 21.43 11.25
C LEU A 256 0.13 22.92 11.61
N VAL A 257 0.57 23.78 10.69
CA VAL A 257 0.54 25.24 10.88
C VAL A 257 -0.89 25.76 11.01
N SER A 258 -1.85 25.27 10.20
CA SER A 258 -3.26 25.67 10.34
C SER A 258 -3.87 25.20 11.66
N TYR A 259 -3.50 24.01 12.13
CA TYR A 259 -3.95 23.47 13.42
C TYR A 259 -3.45 24.34 14.59
N LEU A 260 -2.17 24.71 14.59
CA LEU A 260 -1.60 25.59 15.62
C LEU A 260 -2.25 26.98 15.63
N LYS A 261 -2.59 27.54 14.46
CA LYS A 261 -3.34 28.80 14.37
C LYS A 261 -4.75 28.67 14.93
N ALA A 262 -5.46 27.59 14.59
CA ALA A 262 -6.81 27.34 15.10
C ALA A 262 -6.86 27.18 16.63
N ILE A 263 -5.81 26.60 17.23
CA ILE A 263 -5.64 26.56 18.69
C ILE A 263 -5.39 27.97 19.25
N ALA A 264 -4.51 28.76 18.63
CA ALA A 264 -4.22 30.12 19.08
C ALA A 264 -5.48 31.02 19.04
N ASP A 265 -6.34 30.82 18.04
CA ASP A 265 -7.63 31.49 17.88
C ASP A 265 -8.76 30.89 18.74
N GLN A 266 -8.46 29.90 19.60
CA GLN A 266 -9.40 29.21 20.50
C GLN A 266 -10.58 28.50 19.80
N GLN A 267 -10.40 28.09 18.54
CA GLN A 267 -11.46 27.40 17.77
C GLN A 267 -11.49 25.88 17.99
N VAL A 268 -10.39 25.28 18.44
CA VAL A 268 -10.22 23.83 18.61
C VAL A 268 -9.70 23.55 20.03
N PRO A 269 -10.19 22.51 20.73
CA PRO A 269 -9.68 22.13 22.04
C PRO A 269 -8.19 21.74 22.00
N VAL A 270 -7.46 22.09 23.05
CA VAL A 270 -6.02 21.88 23.13
C VAL A 270 -5.69 20.42 23.46
N ASP A 271 -5.04 19.72 22.52
CA ASP A 271 -4.39 18.44 22.80
C ASP A 271 -2.91 18.64 23.17
N HIS A 272 -2.61 18.48 24.46
CA HIS A 272 -1.24 18.63 24.99
C HIS A 272 -0.28 17.51 24.54
N LYS A 273 -0.76 16.32 24.19
CA LYS A 273 0.08 15.23 23.69
C LYS A 273 0.60 15.59 22.30
N LEU A 274 -0.30 15.98 21.40
CA LEU A 274 0.03 16.38 20.04
C LEU A 274 0.94 17.63 20.00
N LEU A 275 0.70 18.61 20.88
CA LEU A 275 1.60 19.77 21.01
C LEU A 275 3.03 19.38 21.40
N ARG A 276 3.20 18.41 22.29
CA ARG A 276 4.52 17.91 22.68
C ARG A 276 5.21 17.19 21.54
N GLU A 277 4.47 16.41 20.76
CA GLU A 277 4.99 15.75 19.56
C GLU A 277 5.45 16.77 18.51
N ILE A 278 4.64 17.79 18.23
CA ILE A 278 5.00 18.88 17.31
C ILE A 278 6.26 19.60 17.80
N ALA A 279 6.33 19.95 19.09
CA ALA A 279 7.50 20.59 19.67
C ALA A 279 8.76 19.71 19.57
N SER A 280 8.62 18.39 19.78
CA SER A 280 9.71 17.43 19.59
C SER A 280 10.25 17.46 18.16
N VAL A 281 9.37 17.45 17.16
CA VAL A 281 9.76 17.55 15.74
C VAL A 281 10.47 18.87 15.45
N CYS A 282 9.98 19.99 15.97
CA CYS A 282 10.63 21.30 15.81
C CYS A 282 12.03 21.34 16.45
N ASN A 283 12.20 20.72 17.62
CA ASN A 283 13.48 20.68 18.33
C ASN A 283 14.49 19.72 17.70
N GLN A 284 14.05 18.78 16.86
CA GLN A 284 14.92 17.93 16.05
C GLN A 284 15.48 18.65 14.80
N LEU A 285 15.04 19.88 14.54
CA LEU A 285 15.55 20.71 13.45
C LEU A 285 16.59 21.68 14.00
N PRO A 286 17.81 21.76 13.42
CA PRO A 286 18.31 21.04 12.25
C PRO A 286 18.71 19.60 12.57
N ALA A 287 18.40 18.66 11.66
CA ALA A 287 18.60 17.22 11.87
C ALA A 287 20.07 16.77 12.01
N ALA A 288 21.05 17.66 11.74
CA ALA A 288 22.47 17.37 11.85
C ALA A 288 23.29 18.65 12.09
N ASP A 289 24.48 18.48 12.67
CA ASP A 289 25.50 19.54 12.74
C ASP A 289 26.02 19.84 11.32
N ALA A 290 26.05 21.13 10.98
CA ALA A 290 26.30 21.59 9.62
C ALA A 290 27.73 21.28 9.15
N GLN A 291 28.73 21.22 10.04
CA GLN A 291 30.13 21.05 9.62
C GLN A 291 30.49 19.60 9.27
N GLU A 292 30.12 18.63 10.11
CA GLU A 292 30.40 17.21 9.82
C GLU A 292 29.59 16.71 8.63
N LEU A 293 28.32 17.13 8.52
CA LEU A 293 27.48 16.79 7.38
C LEU A 293 28.03 17.37 6.08
N GLN A 294 28.50 18.62 6.09
CA GLN A 294 29.04 19.26 4.89
C GLN A 294 30.32 18.58 4.41
N GLY A 295 31.21 18.17 5.33
CA GLY A 295 32.41 17.41 5.00
C GLY A 295 32.08 16.06 4.36
N ALA A 296 31.20 15.28 5.00
CA ALA A 296 30.76 13.98 4.47
C ALA A 296 30.04 14.13 3.12
N PHE A 297 29.14 15.10 2.99
CA PHE A 297 28.43 15.38 1.74
C PHE A 297 29.38 15.75 0.60
N LEU A 298 30.38 16.60 0.85
CA LEU A 298 31.37 16.96 -0.16
C LEU A 298 32.21 15.75 -0.60
N SER A 299 32.55 14.86 0.34
CA SER A 299 33.25 13.61 0.01
C SER A 299 32.40 12.74 -0.92
N ASP A 300 31.16 12.43 -0.52
CA ASP A 300 30.24 11.60 -1.31
C ASP A 300 29.93 12.20 -2.67
N PHE A 301 29.79 13.54 -2.73
CA PHE A 301 29.58 14.27 -3.97
C PHE A 301 30.78 14.14 -4.91
N ASN A 302 32.00 14.34 -4.41
CA ASN A 302 33.22 14.21 -5.20
C ASN A 302 33.42 12.77 -5.69
N ASP A 303 33.15 11.76 -4.87
CA ASP A 303 33.28 10.35 -5.23
C ASP A 303 32.27 9.96 -6.32
N THR A 304 31.01 10.38 -6.16
CA THR A 304 29.95 10.16 -7.16
C THR A 304 30.29 10.85 -8.48
N LEU A 305 30.81 12.09 -8.42
CA LEU A 305 31.22 12.84 -9.60
C LEU A 305 32.38 12.17 -10.33
N LEU A 306 33.38 11.67 -9.59
CA LEU A 306 34.50 10.94 -10.15
C LEU A 306 34.06 9.65 -10.85
N ILE A 307 33.20 8.85 -10.21
CA ILE A 307 32.65 7.63 -10.80
C ILE A 307 31.87 7.97 -12.08
N ASN A 308 31.06 9.02 -12.06
CA ASN A 308 30.30 9.45 -13.24
C ASN A 308 31.23 9.91 -14.37
N HIS A 309 32.30 10.64 -14.07
CA HIS A 309 33.30 11.02 -15.07
C HIS A 309 33.99 9.79 -15.68
N LEU A 310 34.37 8.80 -14.88
CA LEU A 310 34.95 7.55 -15.38
C LEU A 310 33.96 6.76 -16.25
N ALA A 311 32.69 6.71 -15.88
CA ALA A 311 31.64 6.10 -16.69
C ALA A 311 31.45 6.84 -18.03
N LEU A 312 31.46 8.18 -18.03
CA LEU A 312 31.39 9.00 -19.24
C LEU A 312 32.59 8.79 -20.16
N ILE A 313 33.81 8.75 -19.60
CA ILE A 313 35.03 8.44 -20.37
C ILE A 313 34.90 7.06 -21.00
N THR A 314 34.50 6.05 -20.23
CA THR A 314 34.31 4.67 -20.72
C THR A 314 33.28 4.62 -21.85
N LYS A 315 32.13 5.28 -21.68
CA LYS A 315 31.09 5.38 -22.71
C LYS A 315 31.60 6.08 -23.97
N SER A 316 32.31 7.20 -23.82
CA SER A 316 32.89 7.93 -24.94
C SER A 316 33.94 7.10 -25.70
N SER A 317 34.80 6.36 -24.98
CA SER A 317 35.78 5.46 -25.57
C SER A 317 35.12 4.32 -26.33
N ASN A 318 34.03 3.77 -25.80
CA ASN A 318 33.26 2.75 -26.51
C ASN A 318 32.61 3.32 -27.78
N SER A 319 32.03 4.52 -27.72
CA SER A 319 31.48 5.20 -28.91
C SER A 319 32.55 5.47 -29.97
N VAL A 320 33.76 5.89 -29.57
CA VAL A 320 34.89 6.07 -30.50
C VAL A 320 35.33 4.73 -31.11
N SER A 321 35.39 3.67 -30.31
CA SER A 321 35.70 2.32 -30.79
C SER A 321 34.69 1.84 -31.84
N GLU A 322 33.39 1.99 -31.56
CA GLU A 322 32.32 1.66 -32.51
C GLU A 322 32.41 2.47 -33.81
N LEU A 323 32.70 3.78 -33.70
CA LEU A 323 32.90 4.63 -34.88
C LEU A 323 34.11 4.19 -35.69
N SER A 324 35.22 3.83 -35.03
CA SER A 324 36.40 3.30 -35.69
C SER A 324 36.09 1.99 -36.41
N THR A 325 35.37 1.07 -35.77
CA THR A 325 34.95 -0.20 -36.40
C THR A 325 34.06 0.04 -37.62
N LYS A 326 33.08 0.94 -37.52
CA LYS A 326 32.20 1.30 -38.64
C LYS A 326 32.97 1.97 -39.78
N PHE A 327 33.91 2.86 -39.47
CA PHE A 327 34.76 3.51 -40.46
C PHE A 327 35.63 2.50 -41.19
N SER A 328 36.31 1.61 -40.46
CA SER A 328 37.10 0.52 -41.05
C SER A 328 36.25 -0.39 -41.93
N ALA A 329 35.03 -0.74 -41.52
CA ALA A 329 34.12 -1.53 -42.35
C ALA A 329 33.78 -0.79 -43.67
N PHE A 330 33.43 0.49 -43.60
CA PHE A 330 33.10 1.30 -44.77
C PHE A 330 34.29 1.48 -45.72
N SER A 331 35.47 1.79 -45.20
CA SER A 331 36.68 1.94 -46.01
C SER A 331 37.03 0.64 -46.74
N THR A 332 36.84 -0.51 -46.08
CA THR A 332 37.09 -1.83 -46.68
C THR A 332 36.08 -2.14 -47.79
N THR A 333 34.79 -1.78 -47.62
CA THR A 333 33.76 -1.93 -48.67
C THR A 333 34.01 -1.01 -49.86
N SER A 334 34.53 0.21 -49.64
CA SER A 334 34.86 1.15 -50.73
C SER A 334 36.09 0.73 -51.56
N ALA A 335 36.92 -0.17 -51.04
CA ALA A 335 38.10 -0.71 -51.71
C ALA A 335 37.81 -1.97 -52.56
N LEU A 336 36.57 -2.48 -52.58
CA LEU A 336 36.16 -3.52 -53.52
C LEU A 336 36.04 -2.92 -54.93
N PRO A 337 36.67 -3.50 -55.96
CA PRO A 337 36.60 -2.97 -57.32
C PRO A 337 35.15 -2.98 -57.80
N ARG A 338 34.68 -1.83 -58.29
CA ARG A 338 33.45 -1.78 -59.07
C ARG A 338 33.70 -2.54 -60.37
N PHE A 339 33.14 -3.75 -60.48
CA PHE A 339 33.02 -4.47 -61.74
C PHE A 339 32.06 -3.72 -62.68
#